data_AF-A0A925X4R0-F1
#
_entry.id   AF-A0A925X4R0-F1
#
_cell.length_a   1.000
_cell.length_b   1.000
_cell.length_c   1.000
_cell.angle_alpha   90.00
_cell.angle_beta   90.00
_cell.angle_gamma   90.00
#
_symmetry.space_group_name_H-M   'P 1'
#
loop_
_entity.id
_entity.type
_entity.pdbx_description
1 polymer ?
#
loop_
_entity_poly.entity_id
_entity_poly.type
_entity_poly.pdbx_seq_one_letter_code
_entity_poly.pdbx_strand_id
1 'polypeptide(L)'
;MKSCIIVCLLALAAVGLVGCAQPEYNPTPPKLESESLSDIIQLTDGFERAGEAYFSRDMNWIIFQAFPKGEDQYQMFVAPLIHDTVDRSPGLGKVRYATPLPNLKIPVPNDIVRAGDPIRITPPNSRNTCGYFSPDGNSIIFGSTAGKDHPEEPSSGYQRQGGTYRWSFPSGMEIFRADGWRQAIEAAEPGKIVDLAKHAVTNNAGYDAEGSYSPDGRWIVFTSKLNDDMEICAMRADGSGFVQLTKERGYDGGPFFSPDGKRIVYRSDRKGNDLLQVFVADVVYDHVGNITGIRNERQLNHDGNVNWGPYWHPDGKHIIYATSLHGHHNYELYLMRDDGKRKTRITFSDGADLLPTFSPDGKHLMWTSKRSKDKTTQVFLAKFKFPKGS
;
A
#
# COMPACT_ATOMS: atom_id res chain seq x y z
N MET A 1 65.98 -29.57 -21.91
CA MET A 1 65.59 -28.64 -23.00
C MET A 1 64.30 -29.15 -23.62
N LYS A 2 63.17 -28.50 -23.35
CA LYS A 2 61.96 -28.51 -24.19
C LYS A 2 60.93 -27.53 -23.60
N SER A 3 60.85 -26.40 -24.30
CA SER A 3 59.65 -25.63 -24.66
C SER A 3 58.68 -25.13 -23.58
N CYS A 4 58.68 -23.82 -23.43
CA CYS A 4 57.68 -22.98 -22.79
C CYS A 4 57.02 -22.14 -23.88
N ILE A 5 55.71 -22.24 -24.14
CA ILE A 5 54.89 -21.19 -24.81
C ILE A 5 53.44 -21.24 -24.29
N ILE A 6 53.13 -20.25 -23.45
CA ILE A 6 51.97 -19.34 -23.44
C ILE A 6 50.56 -19.96 -23.63
N VAL A 7 49.80 -20.01 -22.53
CA VAL A 7 48.33 -20.06 -22.55
C VAL A 7 47.79 -18.65 -22.27
N CYS A 8 47.21 -18.02 -23.28
CA CYS A 8 46.42 -16.80 -23.15
C CYS A 8 45.12 -17.11 -22.37
N LEU A 9 45.05 -16.67 -21.11
CA LEU A 9 43.79 -16.54 -20.39
C LEU A 9 43.11 -15.24 -20.83
N LEU A 10 42.17 -15.36 -21.76
CA LEU A 10 41.15 -14.35 -22.03
C LEU A 10 40.33 -14.15 -20.76
N ALA A 11 40.57 -13.02 -20.08
CA ALA A 11 39.66 -12.52 -19.06
C ALA A 11 38.34 -12.16 -19.76
N LEU A 12 37.32 -13.02 -19.63
CA LEU A 12 35.95 -12.62 -19.87
C LEU A 12 35.62 -11.53 -18.85
N ALA A 13 35.54 -10.29 -19.32
CA ALA A 13 34.86 -9.23 -18.61
C ALA A 13 33.41 -9.69 -18.38
N ALA A 14 33.10 -10.04 -17.14
CA ALA A 14 31.73 -10.23 -16.71
C ALA A 14 31.01 -8.90 -16.95
N VAL A 15 30.12 -8.89 -17.92
CA VAL A 15 29.13 -7.83 -18.10
C VAL A 15 28.33 -7.83 -16.80
N GLY A 16 28.64 -6.88 -15.92
CA GLY A 16 27.86 -6.62 -14.74
C GLY A 16 26.44 -6.31 -15.19
N LEU A 17 25.50 -7.17 -14.82
CA LEU A 17 24.08 -6.81 -14.79
C LEU A 17 24.01 -5.53 -13.96
N VAL A 18 23.66 -4.43 -14.63
CA VAL A 18 23.33 -3.15 -14.03
C VAL A 18 22.11 -3.44 -13.16
N GLY A 19 22.34 -3.69 -11.88
CA GLY A 19 21.28 -3.56 -10.88
C GLY A 19 20.74 -2.14 -11.01
N CYS A 20 19.41 -2.00 -11.05
CA CYS A 20 18.77 -0.69 -11.09
C CYS A 20 19.33 0.15 -9.93
N ALA A 21 20.15 1.15 -10.27
CA ALA A 21 20.67 2.09 -9.31
C ALA A 21 19.50 2.95 -8.84
N GLN A 22 19.09 2.68 -7.60
CA GLN A 22 18.43 3.51 -6.58
C GLN A 22 17.93 4.91 -6.97
N PRO A 23 16.85 5.42 -6.34
CA PRO A 23 16.54 6.83 -6.43
C PRO A 23 17.61 7.62 -5.66
N GLU A 24 18.48 8.33 -6.37
CA GLU A 24 19.42 9.32 -5.82
C GLU A 24 18.72 10.57 -5.23
N TYR A 25 17.39 10.53 -5.06
CA TYR A 25 16.57 11.71 -4.81
C TYR A 25 15.75 11.60 -3.52
N ASN A 26 16.24 12.25 -2.47
CA ASN A 26 15.52 12.49 -1.22
C ASN A 26 15.17 13.98 -1.12
N PRO A 27 13.91 14.37 -1.40
CA PRO A 27 13.51 15.77 -1.36
C PRO A 27 13.55 16.31 0.06
N THR A 28 14.04 17.54 0.23
CA THR A 28 13.89 18.26 1.50
C THR A 28 12.43 18.73 1.63
N PRO A 29 11.73 18.43 2.74
CA PRO A 29 10.36 18.93 2.94
C PRO A 29 10.30 20.46 2.98
N PRO A 30 9.21 21.08 2.48
CA PRO A 30 8.90 22.46 2.78
C PRO A 30 8.90 22.74 4.30
N LYS A 31 9.18 23.99 4.70
CA LYS A 31 9.30 24.36 6.13
C LYS A 31 8.08 23.99 6.98
N LEU A 32 6.87 24.08 6.43
CA LEU A 32 5.63 23.70 7.15
C LEU A 32 5.47 22.18 7.24
N GLU A 33 5.88 21.44 6.21
CA GLU A 33 5.87 19.98 6.19
C GLU A 33 6.86 19.41 7.22
N SER A 34 8.00 20.09 7.44
CA SER A 34 9.01 19.65 8.42
C SER A 34 8.58 19.71 9.89
N GLU A 35 7.41 20.30 10.18
CA GLU A 35 6.77 20.21 11.48
C GLU A 35 6.24 18.81 11.79
N SER A 36 5.89 18.03 10.78
CA SER A 36 5.32 16.68 10.93
C SER A 36 6.17 15.59 10.29
N LEU A 37 6.88 15.90 9.19
CA LEU A 37 7.63 14.93 8.39
C LEU A 37 9.12 15.28 8.35
N SER A 38 9.98 14.29 8.60
CA SER A 38 11.43 14.42 8.41
C SER A 38 12.00 13.19 7.71
N ASP A 39 13.22 13.32 7.20
CA ASP A 39 13.95 12.22 6.56
C ASP A 39 13.14 11.58 5.43
N ILE A 40 12.64 12.41 4.51
CA ILE A 40 11.84 11.93 3.38
C ILE A 40 12.72 11.14 2.42
N ILE A 41 12.33 9.90 2.15
CA ILE A 41 12.97 9.03 1.17
C ILE A 41 11.98 8.57 0.11
N GLN A 42 12.45 8.43 -1.13
CA GLN A 42 11.71 7.79 -2.20
C GLN A 42 11.92 6.26 -2.12
N LEU A 43 10.84 5.50 -2.01
CA LEU A 43 10.91 4.03 -1.89
C LEU A 43 10.81 3.32 -3.24
N THR A 44 10.11 3.89 -4.23
CA THR A 44 9.94 3.28 -5.55
C THR A 44 10.43 4.20 -6.65
N ASP A 45 11.00 3.62 -7.70
CA ASP A 45 11.41 4.31 -8.92
C ASP A 45 11.21 3.40 -10.14
N GLY A 46 11.47 3.92 -11.34
CA GLY A 46 11.48 3.11 -12.56
C GLY A 46 10.10 2.68 -13.08
N PHE A 47 9.02 2.88 -12.33
CA PHE A 47 7.63 2.66 -12.75
C PHE A 47 7.04 3.90 -13.43
N GLU A 48 6.10 3.72 -14.35
CA GLU A 48 5.29 4.84 -14.89
C GLU A 48 4.49 5.54 -13.77
N ARG A 49 4.03 4.74 -12.82
CA ARG A 49 3.52 5.17 -11.52
C ARG A 49 3.56 4.01 -10.52
N ALA A 50 3.79 4.30 -9.25
CA ALA A 50 3.64 3.38 -8.13
C ALA A 50 2.95 4.10 -6.97
N GLY A 51 2.18 3.36 -6.18
CA GLY A 51 1.43 3.92 -5.08
C GLY A 51 0.73 2.84 -4.26
N GLU A 52 -0.13 3.29 -3.35
CA GLU A 52 -0.91 2.43 -2.47
C GLU A 52 -0.06 1.33 -1.80
N ALA A 53 0.80 1.76 -0.88
CA ALA A 53 1.74 0.88 -0.23
C ALA A 53 1.38 0.66 1.25
N TYR A 54 1.65 -0.54 1.76
CA TYR A 54 1.41 -0.90 3.16
C TYR A 54 2.61 -1.63 3.74
N PHE A 55 2.89 -1.40 5.03
CA PHE A 55 3.98 -2.07 5.74
C PHE A 55 3.61 -3.48 6.17
N SER A 56 4.57 -4.40 6.14
CA SER A 56 4.49 -5.60 6.96
C SER A 56 4.62 -5.23 8.44
N ARG A 57 4.03 -6.03 9.34
CA ARG A 57 4.02 -5.72 10.78
C ARG A 57 5.42 -5.63 11.40
N ASP A 58 6.36 -6.43 10.90
CA ASP A 58 7.76 -6.43 11.31
C ASP A 58 8.60 -5.32 10.65
N MET A 59 8.00 -4.45 9.83
CA MET A 59 8.64 -3.34 9.14
C MET A 59 9.74 -3.73 8.15
N ASN A 60 9.83 -5.02 7.78
CA ASN A 60 10.86 -5.51 6.85
C ASN A 60 10.42 -5.51 5.39
N TRP A 61 9.14 -5.29 5.10
CA TRP A 61 8.59 -5.35 3.74
C TRP A 61 7.52 -4.30 3.52
N ILE A 62 7.35 -3.92 2.27
CA ILE A 62 6.16 -3.24 1.77
C ILE A 62 5.48 -4.10 0.70
N ILE A 63 4.16 -3.96 0.59
CA ILE A 63 3.35 -4.41 -0.54
C ILE A 63 2.77 -3.16 -1.20
N PHE A 64 2.79 -3.08 -2.53
CA PHE A 64 2.34 -1.90 -3.27
C PHE A 64 1.89 -2.26 -4.68
N GLN A 65 1.17 -1.35 -5.33
CA GLN A 65 0.79 -1.46 -6.73
C GLN A 65 1.59 -0.51 -7.61
N ALA A 66 1.93 -0.94 -8.82
CA ALA A 66 2.62 -0.10 -9.80
C ALA A 66 2.29 -0.45 -11.25
N PHE A 67 2.46 0.51 -12.16
CA PHE A 67 2.53 0.29 -13.61
C PHE A 67 4.00 0.07 -14.01
N PRO A 68 4.38 -1.15 -14.40
CA PRO A 68 5.65 -1.40 -15.05
C PRO A 68 5.78 -0.60 -16.35
N LYS A 69 7.01 -0.24 -16.72
CA LYS A 69 7.27 0.39 -18.03
C LYS A 69 6.80 -0.52 -19.16
N GLY A 70 6.00 0.03 -20.06
CA GLY A 70 5.45 -0.71 -21.21
C GLY A 70 4.22 -1.57 -20.89
N GLU A 71 3.74 -1.58 -19.65
CA GLU A 71 2.46 -2.18 -19.27
C GLU A 71 1.41 -1.08 -19.01
N ASP A 72 0.14 -1.41 -19.22
CA ASP A 72 -0.99 -0.50 -19.10
C ASP A 72 -1.98 -0.92 -17.98
N GLN A 73 -1.54 -1.81 -17.09
CA GLN A 73 -2.29 -2.29 -15.93
C GLN A 73 -1.44 -2.26 -14.66
N TYR A 74 -2.10 -2.03 -13.51
CA TYR A 74 -1.46 -2.17 -12.21
C TYR A 74 -1.12 -3.63 -11.93
N GLN A 75 0.12 -3.83 -11.47
CA GLN A 75 0.63 -5.09 -10.96
C GLN A 75 0.95 -4.94 -9.49
N MET A 76 0.87 -6.05 -8.74
CA MET A 76 1.23 -6.06 -7.33
C MET A 76 2.70 -6.45 -7.17
N PHE A 77 3.34 -5.75 -6.24
CA PHE A 77 4.73 -5.96 -5.88
C PHE A 77 4.86 -6.07 -4.37
N VAL A 78 5.87 -6.81 -3.93
CA VAL A 78 6.46 -6.58 -2.62
C VAL A 78 7.92 -6.18 -2.77
N ALA A 79 8.43 -5.41 -1.81
CA ALA A 79 9.85 -5.05 -1.75
C ALA A 79 10.34 -5.11 -0.30
N PRO A 80 11.55 -5.61 -0.05
CA PRO A 80 12.12 -5.57 1.29
C PRO A 80 12.49 -4.13 1.65
N LEU A 81 12.30 -3.75 2.90
CA LEU A 81 12.80 -2.49 3.44
C LEU A 81 14.22 -2.70 3.95
N ILE A 82 15.13 -1.81 3.55
CA ILE A 82 16.52 -1.86 3.94
C ILE A 82 16.72 -0.86 5.07
N HIS A 83 17.19 -1.35 6.20
CA HIS A 83 17.50 -0.56 7.38
C HIS A 83 18.98 -0.21 7.42
N ASP A 84 19.33 0.96 7.97
CA ASP A 84 20.72 1.29 8.26
C ASP A 84 21.28 0.27 9.26
N THR A 85 22.23 -0.53 8.82
CA THR A 85 23.05 -1.34 9.72
C THR A 85 24.32 -0.55 9.96
N VAL A 86 24.52 -0.05 11.19
CA VAL A 86 25.82 0.49 11.59
C VAL A 86 26.84 -0.64 11.62
N ASP A 87 27.48 -0.90 10.48
CA ASP A 87 28.79 -1.53 10.40
C ASP A 87 29.63 -0.83 9.32
N ARG A 88 30.37 0.20 9.73
CA ARG A 88 31.32 0.94 8.88
C ARG A 88 32.68 0.22 8.79
N SER A 89 32.68 -1.08 8.54
CA SER A 89 33.91 -1.83 8.32
C SER A 89 34.26 -1.83 6.82
N PRO A 90 35.38 -1.20 6.38
CA PRO A 90 35.75 -1.19 4.98
C PRO A 90 36.24 -2.59 4.58
N GLY A 91 35.50 -3.31 3.73
CA GLY A 91 36.06 -4.51 3.07
C GLY A 91 35.16 -5.72 2.80
N LEU A 92 33.85 -5.67 2.96
CA LEU A 92 33.00 -6.83 2.63
C LEU A 92 32.00 -6.52 1.52
N GLY A 93 32.36 -6.93 0.31
CA GLY A 93 31.42 -7.08 -0.81
C GLY A 93 30.43 -8.22 -0.55
N LYS A 94 29.19 -8.03 -1.03
CA LYS A 94 28.05 -8.97 -1.01
C LYS A 94 27.56 -9.34 0.40
N VAL A 95 26.58 -8.58 0.89
CA VAL A 95 25.80 -8.96 2.07
C VAL A 95 24.79 -10.04 1.69
N ARG A 96 24.97 -11.25 2.25
CA ARG A 96 23.90 -12.22 2.44
C ARG A 96 23.07 -11.78 3.63
N TYR A 97 21.75 -11.95 3.58
CA TYR A 97 20.83 -11.79 4.70
C TYR A 97 21.42 -12.44 5.96
N ALA A 98 21.92 -11.64 6.89
CA ALA A 98 22.50 -12.14 8.13
C ALA A 98 21.37 -12.33 9.14
N THR A 99 21.12 -13.57 9.53
CA THR A 99 20.36 -13.91 10.73
C THR A 99 20.90 -13.12 11.94
N PRO A 100 20.04 -12.57 12.81
CA PRO A 100 20.49 -11.85 14.00
C PRO A 100 21.28 -12.80 14.92
N LEU A 101 22.49 -12.40 15.33
CA LEU A 101 23.26 -13.13 16.35
C LEU A 101 22.60 -12.91 17.73
N PRO A 102 22.44 -13.95 18.58
CA PRO A 102 21.51 -13.88 19.70
C PRO A 102 21.87 -12.93 20.86
N ASN A 103 23.08 -12.35 20.92
CA ASN A 103 23.60 -11.77 22.17
C ASN A 103 24.41 -10.47 22.06
N LEU A 104 24.26 -9.66 21.01
CA LEU A 104 24.92 -8.35 20.94
C LEU A 104 23.93 -7.20 21.16
N LYS A 105 23.95 -6.61 22.36
CA LYS A 105 23.26 -5.34 22.65
C LYS A 105 24.14 -4.17 22.19
N ILE A 106 24.02 -3.79 20.92
CA ILE A 106 24.47 -2.47 20.42
C ILE A 106 23.22 -1.60 20.25
N PRO A 107 23.20 -0.34 20.72
CA PRO A 107 22.12 0.58 20.37
C PRO A 107 22.36 1.07 18.94
N VAL A 108 21.52 0.68 17.98
CA VAL A 108 21.62 1.13 16.59
C VAL A 108 20.29 1.76 16.17
N PRO A 109 20.26 2.98 15.61
CA PRO A 109 19.06 3.49 14.95
C PRO A 109 18.80 2.64 13.69
N ASN A 110 17.80 1.76 13.73
CA ASN A 110 17.36 0.92 12.59
C ASN A 110 16.47 1.72 11.61
N ASP A 111 16.90 2.92 11.20
CA ASP A 111 16.12 3.74 10.28
C ASP A 111 16.02 3.07 8.91
N ILE A 112 14.84 3.11 8.29
CA ILE A 112 14.67 2.66 6.90
C ILE A 112 15.38 3.67 5.99
N VAL A 113 16.29 3.18 5.15
CA VAL A 113 17.08 4.03 4.25
C VAL A 113 16.62 3.94 2.79
N ARG A 114 15.98 2.83 2.40
CA ARG A 114 15.44 2.59 1.05
C ARG A 114 14.58 1.32 1.01
N ALA A 115 13.93 1.07 -0.12
CA ALA A 115 13.47 -0.27 -0.49
C ALA A 115 14.56 -1.04 -1.27
N GLY A 116 14.49 -2.37 -1.23
CA GLY A 116 15.20 -3.26 -2.15
C GLY A 116 14.44 -3.45 -3.46
N ASP A 117 14.93 -4.37 -4.29
CA ASP A 117 14.37 -4.59 -5.62
C ASP A 117 12.91 -5.10 -5.53
N PRO A 118 11.96 -4.45 -6.23
CA PRO A 118 10.58 -4.91 -6.28
C PRO A 118 10.42 -6.28 -6.93
N ILE A 119 9.58 -7.12 -6.31
CA ILE A 119 9.26 -8.47 -6.77
C ILE A 119 7.79 -8.49 -7.15
N ARG A 120 7.51 -8.73 -8.44
CA ARG A 120 6.14 -8.85 -8.94
C ARG A 120 5.51 -10.13 -8.41
N ILE A 121 4.33 -10.01 -7.82
CA ILE A 121 3.59 -11.14 -7.22
C ILE A 121 2.34 -11.57 -8.00
N THR A 122 2.03 -10.89 -9.11
CA THR A 122 0.87 -11.15 -9.96
C THR A 122 1.29 -11.58 -11.36
N PRO A 123 0.52 -12.43 -12.05
CA PRO A 123 0.89 -12.92 -13.38
C PRO A 123 0.83 -11.79 -14.43
N PRO A 124 1.54 -11.94 -15.56
CA PRO A 124 1.30 -11.16 -16.78
C PRO A 124 -0.19 -11.14 -17.16
N ASN A 125 -0.63 -10.05 -17.81
CA ASN A 125 -2.01 -9.92 -18.31
C ASN A 125 -3.08 -10.11 -17.22
N SER A 126 -2.79 -9.63 -16.01
CA SER A 126 -3.79 -9.50 -14.95
C SER A 126 -3.91 -8.04 -14.58
N ARG A 127 -5.08 -7.67 -14.07
CA ARG A 127 -5.34 -6.37 -13.47
C ARG A 127 -5.38 -6.52 -11.98
N ASN A 128 -4.72 -5.63 -11.25
CA ASN A 128 -4.52 -5.84 -9.82
C ASN A 128 -4.64 -4.55 -9.03
N THR A 129 -4.98 -4.67 -7.75
CA THR A 129 -5.03 -3.53 -6.86
C THR A 129 -5.00 -3.90 -5.37
N CYS A 130 -4.76 -2.92 -4.51
CA CYS A 130 -4.94 -2.97 -3.05
C CYS A 130 -4.36 -4.22 -2.37
N GLY A 131 -3.05 -4.22 -2.10
CA GLY A 131 -2.41 -5.28 -1.32
C GLY A 131 -2.46 -5.03 0.18
N TYR A 132 -2.45 -6.07 1.02
CA TYR A 132 -2.34 -5.92 2.47
C TYR A 132 -1.70 -7.14 3.13
N PHE A 133 -0.92 -6.92 4.19
CA PHE A 133 -0.34 -8.02 4.98
C PHE A 133 -1.28 -8.49 6.08
N SER A 134 -1.29 -9.78 6.36
CA SER A 134 -1.90 -10.29 7.58
C SER A 134 -1.15 -9.79 8.82
N PRO A 135 -1.84 -9.56 9.95
CA PRO A 135 -1.18 -9.07 11.17
C PRO A 135 -0.15 -10.04 11.76
N ASP A 136 -0.23 -11.33 11.45
CA ASP A 136 0.76 -12.34 11.85
C ASP A 136 1.93 -12.46 10.84
N GLY A 137 1.84 -11.79 9.69
CA GLY A 137 2.85 -11.79 8.62
C GLY A 137 2.88 -13.04 7.74
N ASN A 138 2.03 -14.04 8.01
CA ASN A 138 2.04 -15.34 7.33
C ASN A 138 1.37 -15.31 5.95
N SER A 139 0.52 -14.33 5.69
CA SER A 139 -0.19 -14.20 4.43
C SER A 139 -0.25 -12.75 3.94
N ILE A 140 -0.52 -12.62 2.65
CA ILE A 140 -0.91 -11.36 2.02
C ILE A 140 -2.24 -11.53 1.32
N ILE A 141 -2.98 -10.44 1.17
CA ILE A 141 -4.13 -10.34 0.27
C ILE A 141 -3.90 -9.27 -0.78
N PHE A 142 -4.55 -9.42 -1.93
CA PHE A 142 -4.61 -8.40 -2.98
C PHE A 142 -5.78 -8.68 -3.93
N GLY A 143 -6.31 -7.64 -4.57
CA GLY A 143 -7.26 -7.78 -5.66
C GLY A 143 -6.56 -8.18 -6.96
N SER A 144 -7.09 -9.16 -7.68
CA SER A 144 -6.60 -9.54 -9.01
C SER A 144 -7.71 -10.06 -9.94
N THR A 145 -7.55 -9.86 -11.25
CA THR A 145 -8.31 -10.56 -12.30
C THR A 145 -7.59 -11.81 -12.83
N ALA A 146 -6.57 -12.31 -12.13
CA ALA A 146 -5.81 -13.49 -12.54
C ALA A 146 -6.75 -14.67 -12.89
N GLY A 147 -6.59 -15.21 -14.10
CA GLY A 147 -7.45 -16.27 -14.63
C GLY A 147 -8.82 -15.81 -15.16
N LYS A 148 -9.15 -14.52 -15.09
CA LYS A 148 -10.44 -13.93 -15.47
C LYS A 148 -10.30 -12.64 -16.29
N ASP A 149 -9.15 -12.40 -16.93
CA ASP A 149 -8.91 -11.10 -17.57
C ASP A 149 -9.80 -10.86 -18.81
N HIS A 150 -10.30 -9.62 -18.91
CA HIS A 150 -11.25 -9.19 -19.94
C HIS A 150 -10.66 -8.00 -20.72
N PRO A 151 -9.82 -8.23 -21.75
CA PRO A 151 -8.96 -7.19 -22.35
C PRO A 151 -9.72 -5.99 -22.95
N GLU A 152 -11.01 -6.14 -23.25
CA GLU A 152 -11.89 -5.08 -23.76
C GLU A 152 -12.29 -4.04 -22.68
N GLU A 153 -12.18 -4.39 -21.40
CA GLU A 153 -12.52 -3.50 -20.30
C GLU A 153 -11.44 -2.43 -20.03
N PRO A 154 -11.84 -1.27 -19.47
CA PRO A 154 -10.89 -0.23 -19.12
C PRO A 154 -9.83 -0.71 -18.11
N SER A 155 -8.62 -0.15 -18.23
CA SER A 155 -7.53 -0.45 -17.30
C SER A 155 -7.90 -0.21 -15.83
N SER A 156 -7.32 -1.00 -14.94
CA SER A 156 -7.51 -0.82 -13.49
C SER A 156 -6.98 0.50 -12.98
N GLY A 157 -7.66 0.99 -11.95
CA GLY A 157 -7.22 2.11 -11.13
C GLY A 157 -7.76 3.47 -11.57
N TYR A 158 -7.08 4.52 -11.12
CA TYR A 158 -7.55 5.89 -11.20
C TYR A 158 -7.50 6.46 -12.62
N GLN A 159 -8.65 6.89 -13.12
CA GLN A 159 -8.84 7.48 -14.43
C GLN A 159 -9.37 8.91 -14.31
N ARG A 160 -8.91 9.79 -15.20
CA ARG A 160 -9.44 11.16 -15.33
C ARG A 160 -10.33 11.23 -16.56
N GLN A 161 -11.62 11.47 -16.38
CA GLN A 161 -12.58 11.61 -17.46
C GLN A 161 -13.30 12.96 -17.32
N GLY A 162 -13.26 13.80 -18.37
CA GLY A 162 -13.97 15.09 -18.38
C GLY A 162 -13.55 16.10 -17.30
N GLY A 163 -12.36 15.94 -16.70
CA GLY A 163 -11.90 16.75 -15.57
C GLY A 163 -12.27 16.19 -14.19
N THR A 164 -13.19 15.23 -14.14
CA THR A 164 -13.52 14.44 -12.94
C THR A 164 -12.65 13.20 -12.85
N TYR A 165 -12.45 12.74 -11.62
CA TYR A 165 -11.58 11.61 -11.32
C TYR A 165 -12.40 10.42 -10.83
N ARG A 166 -12.19 9.25 -11.42
CA ARG A 166 -12.95 8.03 -11.11
C ARG A 166 -12.05 6.82 -11.03
N TRP A 167 -12.39 5.91 -10.14
CA TRP A 167 -11.75 4.61 -10.07
C TRP A 167 -12.41 3.65 -11.06
N SER A 168 -11.59 2.84 -11.73
CA SER A 168 -12.06 1.77 -12.62
C SER A 168 -12.33 0.50 -11.83
N PHE A 169 -13.48 -0.13 -12.09
CA PHE A 169 -13.94 -1.36 -11.45
C PHE A 169 -14.03 -2.48 -12.50
N PRO A 170 -12.90 -3.11 -12.89
CA PRO A 170 -12.93 -4.23 -13.83
C PRO A 170 -13.79 -5.37 -13.28
N SER A 171 -14.52 -6.07 -14.17
CA SER A 171 -15.24 -7.27 -13.78
C SER A 171 -14.28 -8.44 -13.56
N GLY A 172 -14.73 -9.42 -12.76
CA GLY A 172 -13.92 -10.59 -12.42
C GLY A 172 -12.76 -10.31 -11.46
N MET A 173 -12.73 -9.13 -10.83
CA MET A 173 -11.77 -8.81 -9.77
C MET A 173 -12.13 -9.57 -8.50
N GLU A 174 -11.20 -10.38 -8.00
CA GLU A 174 -11.37 -11.16 -6.77
C GLU A 174 -10.26 -10.83 -5.77
N ILE A 175 -10.53 -11.08 -4.48
CA ILE A 175 -9.50 -11.02 -3.45
C ILE A 175 -8.77 -12.36 -3.45
N PHE A 176 -7.46 -12.32 -3.70
CA PHE A 176 -6.56 -13.46 -3.56
C PHE A 176 -5.88 -13.42 -2.19
N ARG A 177 -5.67 -14.59 -1.61
CA ARG A 177 -4.87 -14.79 -0.41
C ARG A 177 -3.67 -15.68 -0.73
N ALA A 178 -2.47 -15.24 -0.36
CA ALA A 178 -1.25 -16.02 -0.52
C ALA A 178 -0.61 -16.29 0.84
N ASP A 179 -0.85 -17.49 1.36
CA ASP A 179 -0.13 -18.01 2.53
C ASP A 179 1.30 -18.44 2.14
N GLY A 180 2.26 -18.26 3.05
CA GLY A 180 3.65 -18.66 2.80
C GLY A 180 4.35 -17.81 1.73
N TRP A 181 3.85 -16.60 1.49
CA TRP A 181 4.36 -15.68 0.46
C TRP A 181 5.86 -15.38 0.63
N ARG A 182 6.35 -15.24 1.86
CA ARG A 182 7.77 -14.97 2.15
C ARG A 182 8.66 -16.11 1.65
N GLN A 183 8.29 -17.35 1.98
CA GLN A 183 9.04 -18.53 1.57
C GLN A 183 9.05 -18.68 0.05
N ALA A 184 7.92 -18.38 -0.61
CA ALA A 184 7.85 -18.39 -2.07
C ALA A 184 8.80 -17.37 -2.71
N ILE A 185 8.93 -16.19 -2.10
CA ILE A 185 9.83 -15.13 -2.57
C ILE A 185 11.30 -15.47 -2.29
N GLU A 186 11.61 -15.94 -1.10
CA GLU A 186 12.98 -16.31 -0.71
C GLU A 186 13.53 -17.48 -1.54
N ALA A 187 12.64 -18.38 -1.98
CA ALA A 187 12.99 -19.51 -2.85
C ALA A 187 13.09 -19.13 -4.34
N ALA A 188 12.61 -17.95 -4.74
CA ALA A 188 12.57 -17.54 -6.13
C ALA A 188 13.94 -17.11 -6.66
N GLU A 189 14.18 -17.35 -7.95
CA GLU A 189 15.34 -16.80 -8.64
C GLU A 189 15.23 -15.26 -8.72
N PRO A 190 16.31 -14.51 -8.45
CA PRO A 190 16.29 -13.05 -8.56
C PRO A 190 15.79 -12.56 -9.93
N GLY A 191 14.90 -11.58 -9.92
CA GLY A 191 14.34 -10.98 -11.13
C GLY A 191 13.21 -11.78 -11.81
N LYS A 192 12.76 -12.90 -11.23
CA LYS A 192 11.58 -13.62 -11.72
C LYS A 192 10.29 -13.11 -11.08
N ILE A 193 9.19 -13.22 -11.82
CA ILE A 193 7.83 -13.07 -11.30
C ILE A 193 7.55 -14.24 -10.36
N VAL A 194 7.02 -13.94 -9.18
CA VAL A 194 6.56 -14.94 -8.21
C VAL A 194 5.05 -14.93 -8.21
N ASP A 195 4.41 -15.70 -9.09
CA ASP A 195 2.95 -15.70 -9.17
C ASP A 195 2.31 -16.27 -7.89
N LEU A 196 1.67 -15.38 -7.12
CA LEU A 196 0.95 -15.66 -5.88
C LEU A 196 -0.58 -15.60 -6.06
N ALA A 197 -1.09 -15.28 -7.25
CA ALA A 197 -2.52 -15.16 -7.52
C ALA A 197 -3.16 -16.53 -7.79
N LYS A 198 -3.10 -17.42 -6.79
CA LYS A 198 -3.47 -18.84 -6.94
C LYS A 198 -4.71 -19.25 -6.16
N HIS A 199 -5.07 -18.50 -5.13
CA HIS A 199 -6.20 -18.82 -4.24
C HIS A 199 -7.07 -17.59 -4.02
N ALA A 200 -8.09 -17.45 -4.86
CA ALA A 200 -9.17 -16.49 -4.64
C ALA A 200 -9.99 -16.92 -3.41
N VAL A 201 -10.26 -15.98 -2.51
CA VAL A 201 -11.10 -16.16 -1.31
C VAL A 201 -12.48 -15.51 -1.48
N THR A 202 -12.70 -14.80 -2.58
CA THR A 202 -14.03 -14.39 -3.03
C THR A 202 -14.40 -15.10 -4.32
N ASN A 203 -15.69 -15.07 -4.67
CA ASN A 203 -16.20 -15.62 -5.91
C ASN A 203 -17.46 -14.88 -6.36
N ASN A 204 -17.29 -13.79 -7.10
CA ASN A 204 -18.38 -13.11 -7.78
C ASN A 204 -17.97 -12.68 -9.20
N ALA A 205 -18.97 -12.36 -10.02
CA ALA A 205 -18.76 -11.87 -11.38
C ALA A 205 -18.51 -10.35 -11.43
N GLY A 206 -18.53 -9.67 -10.28
CA GLY A 206 -18.41 -8.24 -10.15
C GLY A 206 -16.97 -7.82 -9.81
N TYR A 207 -16.85 -7.04 -8.73
CA TYR A 207 -15.60 -6.51 -8.26
C TYR A 207 -15.50 -6.74 -6.75
N ASP A 208 -14.48 -7.47 -6.30
CA ASP A 208 -14.08 -7.59 -4.91
C ASP A 208 -12.62 -7.17 -4.76
N ALA A 209 -12.37 -6.06 -4.06
CA ALA A 209 -11.01 -5.59 -3.81
C ALA A 209 -10.96 -4.64 -2.60
N GLU A 210 -9.89 -3.85 -2.51
CA GLU A 210 -9.69 -2.84 -1.47
C GLU A 210 -9.74 -3.45 -0.05
N GLY A 211 -9.25 -4.69 0.09
CA GLY A 211 -9.37 -5.47 1.31
C GLY A 211 -8.29 -5.15 2.34
N SER A 212 -8.66 -5.16 3.62
CA SER A 212 -7.72 -5.08 4.75
C SER A 212 -8.11 -6.05 5.87
N TYR A 213 -7.11 -6.53 6.61
CA TYR A 213 -7.32 -7.44 7.73
C TYR A 213 -7.77 -6.73 9.01
N SER A 214 -8.60 -7.38 9.82
CA SER A 214 -8.82 -7.01 11.22
C SER A 214 -7.53 -7.17 12.02
N PRO A 215 -7.35 -6.44 13.15
CA PRO A 215 -6.10 -6.50 13.92
C PRO A 215 -5.75 -7.89 14.48
N ASP A 216 -6.77 -8.74 14.66
CA ASP A 216 -6.64 -10.14 15.09
C ASP A 216 -6.45 -11.12 13.92
N GLY A 217 -6.47 -10.64 12.67
CA GLY A 217 -6.29 -11.42 11.45
C GLY A 217 -7.46 -12.34 11.10
N ARG A 218 -8.55 -12.34 11.85
CA ARG A 218 -9.67 -13.27 11.64
C ARG A 218 -10.65 -12.84 10.56
N TRP A 219 -10.70 -11.55 10.25
CA TRP A 219 -11.63 -10.95 9.30
C TRP A 219 -10.88 -10.14 8.24
N ILE A 220 -11.47 -10.06 7.06
CA ILE A 220 -11.12 -9.12 6.00
C ILE A 220 -12.34 -8.21 5.81
N VAL A 221 -12.13 -6.90 5.82
CA VAL A 221 -13.11 -5.91 5.37
C VAL A 221 -12.70 -5.45 3.98
N PHE A 222 -13.64 -5.33 3.06
CA PHE A 222 -13.35 -5.11 1.65
C PHE A 222 -14.51 -4.42 0.93
N THR A 223 -14.27 -4.01 -0.30
CA THR A 223 -15.28 -3.42 -1.18
C THR A 223 -15.79 -4.48 -2.16
N SER A 224 -17.10 -4.64 -2.26
CA SER A 224 -17.76 -5.60 -3.15
C SER A 224 -18.81 -4.91 -4.01
N LYS A 225 -18.89 -5.27 -5.30
CA LYS A 225 -19.99 -4.84 -6.17
C LYS A 225 -21.21 -5.75 -5.97
N LEU A 226 -22.24 -5.23 -5.30
CA LEU A 226 -23.51 -5.93 -5.04
C LEU A 226 -24.66 -5.18 -5.71
N ASN A 227 -25.43 -5.85 -6.57
CA ASN A 227 -26.61 -5.27 -7.24
C ASN A 227 -26.35 -3.90 -7.90
N ASP A 228 -25.22 -3.78 -8.61
CA ASP A 228 -24.74 -2.55 -9.25
C ASP A 228 -24.39 -1.38 -8.33
N ASP A 229 -24.14 -1.67 -7.05
CA ASP A 229 -23.60 -0.71 -6.09
C ASP A 229 -22.32 -1.23 -5.42
N MET A 230 -21.45 -0.32 -4.99
CA MET A 230 -20.19 -0.67 -4.35
C MET A 230 -20.33 -0.54 -2.84
N GLU A 231 -20.24 -1.68 -2.15
CA GLU A 231 -20.58 -1.81 -0.74
C GLU A 231 -19.39 -2.28 0.07
N ILE A 232 -19.28 -1.81 1.31
CA ILE A 232 -18.36 -2.38 2.29
C ILE A 232 -18.93 -3.71 2.79
N CYS A 233 -18.12 -4.75 2.67
CA CYS A 233 -18.42 -6.09 3.13
C CYS A 233 -17.32 -6.59 4.07
N ALA A 234 -17.63 -7.65 4.83
CA ALA A 234 -16.66 -8.37 5.65
C ALA A 234 -16.82 -9.87 5.43
N MET A 235 -15.71 -10.60 5.56
CA MET A 235 -15.67 -12.06 5.56
C MET A 235 -14.56 -12.56 6.47
N ARG A 236 -14.59 -13.83 6.84
CA ARG A 236 -13.46 -14.50 7.51
C ARG A 236 -12.26 -14.51 6.57
N ALA A 237 -11.06 -14.57 7.15
CA ALA A 237 -9.81 -14.61 6.39
C ALA A 237 -9.69 -15.80 5.41
N ASP A 238 -10.47 -16.86 5.60
CA ASP A 238 -10.57 -18.02 4.72
C ASP A 238 -11.66 -17.88 3.63
N GLY A 239 -12.33 -16.72 3.54
CA GLY A 239 -13.41 -16.45 2.60
C GLY A 239 -14.82 -16.80 3.10
N SER A 240 -14.95 -17.48 4.25
CA SER A 240 -16.25 -17.86 4.80
C SER A 240 -16.96 -16.70 5.52
N GLY A 241 -18.25 -16.87 5.84
CA GLY A 241 -18.97 -15.93 6.72
C GLY A 241 -19.13 -14.52 6.17
N PHE A 242 -19.47 -14.38 4.88
CA PHE A 242 -19.75 -13.11 4.22
C PHE A 242 -20.86 -12.30 4.94
N VAL A 243 -20.63 -10.99 5.11
CA VAL A 243 -21.56 -10.03 5.67
C VAL A 243 -21.46 -8.70 4.92
N GLN A 244 -22.56 -8.22 4.36
CA GLN A 244 -22.67 -6.86 3.84
C GLN A 244 -22.84 -5.87 5.01
N LEU A 245 -21.96 -4.87 5.10
CA LEU A 245 -21.94 -3.88 6.19
C LEU A 245 -22.73 -2.62 5.84
N THR A 246 -22.50 -2.06 4.66
CA THR A 246 -23.21 -0.87 4.16
C THR A 246 -24.34 -1.27 3.22
N LYS A 247 -25.36 -0.41 3.10
CA LYS A 247 -26.59 -0.68 2.30
C LYS A 247 -27.16 0.57 1.62
N GLU A 248 -26.58 1.73 1.90
CA GLU A 248 -27.08 3.01 1.41
C GLU A 248 -26.49 3.25 0.03
N ARG A 249 -27.24 3.83 -0.90
CA ARG A 249 -26.72 3.93 -2.27
C ARG A 249 -25.50 4.83 -2.38
N GLY A 250 -24.54 4.43 -3.20
CA GLY A 250 -23.36 5.22 -3.55
C GLY A 250 -22.07 4.42 -3.36
N TYR A 251 -21.00 4.87 -4.02
CA TYR A 251 -19.72 4.16 -3.96
C TYR A 251 -19.12 4.23 -2.55
N ASP A 252 -19.17 3.11 -1.82
CA ASP A 252 -18.36 2.89 -0.63
C ASP A 252 -17.09 2.12 -0.96
N GLY A 253 -15.93 2.54 -0.45
CA GLY A 253 -14.67 1.89 -0.79
C GLY A 253 -13.51 2.07 0.20
N GLY A 254 -12.50 1.22 0.05
CA GLY A 254 -11.22 1.20 0.80
C GLY A 254 -11.37 1.24 2.31
N PRO A 255 -12.04 0.23 2.89
CA PRO A 255 -12.24 0.14 4.33
C PRO A 255 -10.97 -0.30 5.07
N PHE A 256 -10.75 0.29 6.26
CA PHE A 256 -9.74 -0.16 7.23
C PHE A 256 -10.32 -0.28 8.63
N PHE A 257 -9.99 -1.36 9.33
CA PHE A 257 -10.27 -1.48 10.75
C PHE A 257 -9.45 -0.46 11.57
N SER A 258 -10.04 0.03 12.67
CA SER A 258 -9.29 0.71 13.72
C SER A 258 -8.29 -0.26 14.38
N PRO A 259 -7.20 0.24 15.00
CA PRO A 259 -6.19 -0.63 15.63
C PRO A 259 -6.73 -1.58 16.70
N ASP A 260 -7.86 -1.22 17.33
CA ASP A 260 -8.55 -2.05 18.33
C ASP A 260 -9.66 -2.94 17.74
N GLY A 261 -9.89 -2.87 16.43
CA GLY A 261 -10.89 -3.64 15.68
C GLY A 261 -12.33 -3.17 15.88
N LYS A 262 -12.59 -2.19 16.75
CA LYS A 262 -13.96 -1.81 17.12
C LYS A 262 -14.69 -0.99 16.06
N ARG A 263 -13.96 -0.42 15.11
CA ARG A 263 -14.49 0.50 14.11
C ARG A 263 -13.88 0.22 12.75
N ILE A 264 -14.54 0.71 11.71
CA ILE A 264 -13.99 0.83 10.36
C ILE A 264 -13.99 2.29 9.92
N VAL A 265 -13.01 2.66 9.09
CA VAL A 265 -13.00 3.90 8.31
C VAL A 265 -13.06 3.56 6.83
N TYR A 266 -13.79 4.33 6.04
CA TYR A 266 -13.90 4.14 4.58
C TYR A 266 -14.26 5.48 3.93
N ARG A 267 -14.24 5.51 2.59
CA ARG A 267 -14.77 6.63 1.80
C ARG A 267 -16.13 6.24 1.21
N SER A 268 -17.00 7.23 1.03
CA SER A 268 -18.33 7.02 0.47
C SER A 268 -18.80 8.19 -0.40
N ASP A 269 -19.44 7.90 -1.53
CA ASP A 269 -20.16 8.87 -2.37
C ASP A 269 -21.69 8.74 -2.23
N ARG A 270 -22.21 8.81 -1.00
CA ARG A 270 -23.67 8.82 -0.73
C ARG A 270 -24.45 9.88 -1.52
N LYS A 271 -23.79 10.95 -1.99
CA LYS A 271 -24.43 12.06 -2.71
C LYS A 271 -24.35 11.92 -4.22
N GLY A 272 -23.66 10.91 -4.74
CA GLY A 272 -23.46 10.70 -6.18
C GLY A 272 -22.78 11.88 -6.88
N ASN A 273 -21.89 12.58 -6.17
CA ASN A 273 -21.21 13.78 -6.66
C ASN A 273 -19.69 13.61 -6.77
N ASP A 274 -19.21 12.37 -6.71
CA ASP A 274 -17.81 11.97 -6.83
C ASP A 274 -16.88 12.61 -5.77
N LEU A 275 -17.42 13.15 -4.67
CA LEU A 275 -16.63 13.83 -3.63
C LEU A 275 -16.07 12.90 -2.55
N LEU A 276 -16.55 11.66 -2.46
CA LEU A 276 -15.98 10.60 -1.61
C LEU A 276 -15.66 11.08 -0.19
N GLN A 277 -16.67 11.25 0.65
CA GLN A 277 -16.47 11.74 2.00
C GLN A 277 -15.98 10.60 2.91
N VAL A 278 -15.25 10.90 3.98
CA VAL A 278 -14.74 9.91 4.93
C VAL A 278 -15.82 9.59 5.96
N PHE A 279 -16.04 8.30 6.19
CA PHE A 279 -16.99 7.78 7.16
C PHE A 279 -16.28 6.89 8.19
N VAL A 280 -16.84 6.85 9.39
CA VAL A 280 -16.49 5.87 10.43
C VAL A 280 -17.75 5.22 10.96
N ALA A 281 -17.70 3.91 11.18
CA ALA A 281 -18.77 3.16 11.82
C ALA A 281 -18.22 2.19 12.87
N ASP A 282 -19.03 1.89 13.89
CA ASP A 282 -18.71 0.87 14.88
C ASP A 282 -19.03 -0.52 14.33
N VAL A 283 -18.14 -1.48 14.53
CA VAL A 283 -18.32 -2.87 14.14
C VAL A 283 -19.15 -3.59 15.20
N VAL A 284 -20.18 -4.32 14.77
CA VAL A 284 -21.04 -5.10 15.65
C VAL A 284 -20.60 -6.56 15.64
N TYR A 285 -20.24 -7.07 16.81
CA TYR A 285 -19.84 -8.45 17.02
C TYR A 285 -20.94 -9.25 17.74
N ASP A 286 -21.13 -10.51 17.36
CA ASP A 286 -21.89 -11.47 18.16
C ASP A 286 -21.08 -11.98 19.38
N HIS A 287 -21.70 -12.84 20.19
CA HIS A 287 -21.10 -13.38 21.41
C HIS A 287 -19.85 -14.27 21.19
N VAL A 288 -19.61 -14.76 19.97
CA VAL A 288 -18.41 -15.53 19.60
C VAL A 288 -17.42 -14.70 18.75
N GLY A 289 -17.68 -13.40 18.60
CA GLY A 289 -16.82 -12.48 17.89
C GLY A 289 -16.91 -12.60 16.36
N ASN A 290 -18.06 -13.01 15.82
CA ASN A 290 -18.36 -12.81 14.40
C ASN A 290 -18.81 -11.37 14.15
N ILE A 291 -18.39 -10.77 13.04
CA ILE A 291 -18.97 -9.52 12.57
C ILE A 291 -20.40 -9.82 12.08
N THR A 292 -21.35 -8.98 12.44
CA THR A 292 -22.77 -9.11 12.05
C THR A 292 -23.33 -7.86 11.38
N GLY A 293 -22.56 -6.77 11.35
CA GLY A 293 -22.93 -5.50 10.74
C GLY A 293 -22.14 -4.34 11.33
N ILE A 294 -22.62 -3.13 11.05
CA ILE A 294 -22.12 -1.88 11.61
C ILE A 294 -23.25 -1.08 12.26
N ARG A 295 -22.87 -0.12 13.13
CA ARG A 295 -23.78 0.85 13.73
C ARG A 295 -23.07 2.19 13.96
N ASN A 296 -23.81 3.22 14.35
CA ASN A 296 -23.27 4.54 14.66
C ASN A 296 -22.38 5.11 13.53
N GLU A 297 -22.77 4.84 12.28
CA GLU A 297 -22.11 5.41 11.11
C GLU A 297 -22.18 6.93 11.16
N ARG A 298 -21.04 7.58 10.88
CA ARG A 298 -20.92 9.03 10.83
C ARG A 298 -20.00 9.46 9.71
N GLN A 299 -20.42 10.48 8.98
CA GLN A 299 -19.58 11.23 8.05
C GLN A 299 -18.68 12.18 8.84
N LEU A 300 -17.38 12.22 8.55
CA LEU A 300 -16.40 13.04 9.29
C LEU A 300 -16.11 14.39 8.64
N ASN A 301 -16.29 14.51 7.33
CA ASN A 301 -16.08 15.75 6.57
C ASN A 301 -17.33 16.10 5.79
N HIS A 302 -17.67 17.39 5.72
CA HIS A 302 -18.87 17.91 5.08
C HIS A 302 -18.50 19.09 4.17
N ASP A 303 -17.58 18.85 3.24
CA ASP A 303 -17.04 19.89 2.36
C ASP A 303 -17.22 19.55 0.88
N GLY A 304 -16.92 20.52 0.01
CA GLY A 304 -17.06 20.41 -1.44
C GLY A 304 -15.86 19.79 -2.14
N ASN A 305 -15.01 19.03 -1.43
CA ASN A 305 -13.77 18.48 -1.96
C ASN A 305 -13.81 16.96 -2.04
N VAL A 306 -12.96 16.42 -2.90
CA VAL A 306 -12.69 14.98 -2.95
C VAL A 306 -11.84 14.60 -1.75
N ASN A 307 -12.24 13.57 -1.00
CA ASN A 307 -11.46 13.03 0.10
C ASN A 307 -11.16 11.54 -0.18
N TRP A 308 -9.93 11.10 0.06
CA TRP A 308 -9.47 9.81 -0.47
C TRP A 308 -8.50 9.09 0.47
N GLY A 309 -8.55 7.75 0.42
CA GLY A 309 -7.60 6.86 1.09
C GLY A 309 -7.46 7.14 2.59
N PRO A 310 -8.55 7.13 3.38
CA PRO A 310 -8.44 7.32 4.81
C PRO A 310 -7.73 6.13 5.45
N TYR A 311 -6.83 6.39 6.40
CA TYR A 311 -6.10 5.36 7.14
C TYR A 311 -5.97 5.73 8.62
N TRP A 312 -6.09 4.74 9.50
CA TRP A 312 -5.96 4.96 10.94
C TRP A 312 -4.51 5.17 11.36
N HIS A 313 -4.27 6.13 12.24
CA HIS A 313 -3.05 6.13 13.04
C HIS A 313 -3.15 5.03 14.12
N PRO A 314 -2.05 4.36 14.51
CA PRO A 314 -2.07 3.27 15.51
C PRO A 314 -2.57 3.65 16.91
N ASP A 315 -2.68 4.94 17.22
CA ASP A 315 -3.29 5.42 18.47
C ASP A 315 -4.82 5.23 18.52
N GLY A 316 -5.43 4.89 17.38
CA GLY A 316 -6.87 4.67 17.22
C GLY A 316 -7.72 5.93 17.39
N LYS A 317 -7.12 7.13 17.42
CA LYS A 317 -7.84 8.40 17.61
C LYS A 317 -7.72 9.33 16.41
N HIS A 318 -6.68 9.15 15.61
CA HIS A 318 -6.44 9.97 14.43
C HIS A 318 -6.59 9.17 13.14
N ILE A 319 -7.04 9.87 12.10
CA ILE A 319 -7.22 9.36 10.74
C ILE A 319 -6.49 10.33 9.81
N ILE A 320 -5.62 9.79 8.95
CA ILE A 320 -5.01 10.53 7.86
C ILE A 320 -5.76 10.25 6.57
N TYR A 321 -5.90 11.24 5.69
CA TYR A 321 -6.57 11.11 4.40
C TYR A 321 -6.01 12.15 3.42
N ALA A 322 -6.18 11.92 2.12
CA ALA A 322 -5.85 12.90 1.09
C ALA A 322 -7.08 13.75 0.73
N THR A 323 -6.90 15.03 0.42
CA THR A 323 -8.01 15.92 0.05
C THR A 323 -7.66 16.87 -1.08
N SER A 324 -8.65 17.17 -1.94
CA SER A 324 -8.54 18.17 -3.01
C SER A 324 -8.81 19.60 -2.52
N LEU A 325 -8.69 19.88 -1.22
CA LEU A 325 -8.94 21.21 -0.63
C LEU A 325 -8.11 22.33 -1.28
N HIS A 326 -6.95 21.99 -1.86
CA HIS A 326 -6.08 22.91 -2.60
C HIS A 326 -6.28 22.83 -4.12
N GLY A 327 -7.41 22.26 -4.54
CA GLY A 327 -7.77 22.04 -5.93
C GLY A 327 -7.34 20.68 -6.48
N HIS A 328 -7.97 20.28 -7.57
CA HIS A 328 -7.73 19.01 -8.26
C HIS A 328 -6.31 18.82 -8.81
N HIS A 329 -5.52 19.89 -8.88
CA HIS A 329 -4.13 19.84 -9.29
C HIS A 329 -3.17 19.55 -8.12
N ASN A 330 -3.63 19.68 -6.87
CA ASN A 330 -2.81 19.58 -5.66
C ASN A 330 -3.57 18.89 -4.52
N TYR A 331 -3.46 17.56 -4.45
CA TYR A 331 -4.02 16.79 -3.34
C TYR A 331 -3.01 16.76 -2.21
N GLU A 332 -3.48 16.95 -0.98
CA GLU A 332 -2.63 17.02 0.20
C GLU A 332 -3.14 16.12 1.30
N LEU A 333 -2.22 15.63 2.13
CA LEU A 333 -2.52 14.80 3.28
C LEU A 333 -2.96 15.67 4.45
N TYR A 334 -4.07 15.27 5.07
CA TYR A 334 -4.64 15.88 6.25
C TYR A 334 -4.85 14.82 7.33
N LEU A 335 -4.54 15.21 8.57
CA LEU A 335 -4.83 14.44 9.76
C LEU A 335 -6.05 15.03 10.45
N MET A 336 -6.97 14.19 10.92
CA MET A 336 -8.11 14.59 11.73
C MET A 336 -8.31 13.63 12.89
N ARG A 337 -9.09 14.04 13.88
CA ARG A 337 -9.61 13.14 14.90
C ARG A 337 -10.75 12.29 14.33
N ASP A 338 -11.00 11.15 14.98
CA ASP A 338 -12.09 10.22 14.67
C ASP A 338 -13.52 10.76 14.88
N ASP A 339 -13.65 11.99 15.36
CA ASP A 339 -14.88 12.79 15.42
C ASP A 339 -14.99 13.85 14.30
N GLY A 340 -14.04 13.86 13.36
CA GLY A 340 -13.97 14.79 12.23
C GLY A 340 -13.39 16.16 12.56
N LYS A 341 -12.99 16.42 13.82
CA LYS A 341 -12.44 17.71 14.27
C LYS A 341 -10.92 17.74 14.13
N ARG A 342 -10.36 18.94 14.37
CA ARG A 342 -8.90 19.23 14.40
C ARG A 342 -8.16 18.79 13.13
N LYS A 343 -8.72 19.17 11.98
CA LYS A 343 -8.09 18.93 10.67
C LYS A 343 -6.77 19.71 10.58
N THR A 344 -5.67 19.00 10.37
CA THR A 344 -4.31 19.56 10.27
C THR A 344 -3.66 19.06 8.98
N ARG A 345 -3.14 19.98 8.16
CA ARG A 345 -2.41 19.63 6.93
C ARG A 345 -1.03 19.05 7.30
N ILE A 346 -0.66 17.96 6.65
CA ILE A 346 0.59 17.22 6.89
C ILE A 346 1.60 17.45 5.77
N THR A 347 1.18 17.39 4.51
CA THR A 347 2.05 17.63 3.35
C THR A 347 1.81 19.01 2.74
N PHE A 348 2.86 19.58 2.13
CA PHE A 348 2.85 20.94 1.59
C PHE A 348 3.57 21.07 0.24
N SER A 349 3.80 19.95 -0.45
CA SER A 349 4.56 19.92 -1.69
C SER A 349 3.66 20.06 -2.91
N ASP A 350 4.10 20.81 -3.93
CA ASP A 350 3.36 20.91 -5.19
C ASP A 350 3.21 19.54 -5.86
N GLY A 351 1.97 19.15 -6.14
CA GLY A 351 1.61 17.89 -6.76
C GLY A 351 0.56 17.12 -5.97
N ALA A 352 0.27 15.89 -6.40
CA ALA A 352 -0.65 15.04 -5.66
C ALA A 352 0.13 14.23 -4.62
N ASP A 353 -0.22 14.39 -3.35
CA ASP A 353 0.10 13.50 -2.23
C ASP A 353 -1.17 12.70 -1.87
N LEU A 354 -1.10 11.37 -1.95
CA LEU A 354 -2.24 10.46 -1.94
C LEU A 354 -1.94 9.19 -1.14
N LEU A 355 -2.99 8.43 -0.80
CA LEU A 355 -2.92 7.07 -0.27
C LEU A 355 -1.93 6.91 0.90
N PRO A 356 -2.12 7.69 1.99
CA PRO A 356 -1.26 7.66 3.16
C PRO A 356 -1.44 6.37 3.99
N THR A 357 -0.34 5.84 4.54
CA THR A 357 -0.36 4.71 5.46
C THR A 357 0.66 4.91 6.59
N PHE A 358 0.25 4.64 7.83
CA PHE A 358 1.14 4.71 8.98
C PHE A 358 1.85 3.37 9.21
N SER A 359 3.07 3.42 9.71
CA SER A 359 3.73 2.23 10.26
C SER A 359 2.98 1.70 11.49
N PRO A 360 3.12 0.41 11.85
CA PRO A 360 2.47 -0.16 13.03
C PRO A 360 2.81 0.54 14.36
N ASP A 361 3.97 1.19 14.45
CA ASP A 361 4.40 1.96 15.61
C ASP A 361 4.02 3.46 15.56
N GLY A 362 3.43 3.90 14.45
CA GLY A 362 2.98 5.28 14.22
C GLY A 362 4.11 6.29 14.00
N LYS A 363 5.36 5.84 13.89
CA LYS A 363 6.54 6.73 13.75
C LYS A 363 6.93 7.02 12.31
N HIS A 364 6.34 6.32 11.35
CA HIS A 364 6.58 6.56 9.94
C HIS A 364 5.26 6.75 9.20
N LEU A 365 5.29 7.62 8.20
CA LEU A 365 4.23 7.81 7.24
C LEU A 365 4.76 7.45 5.85
N MET A 366 4.05 6.58 5.16
CA MET A 366 4.26 6.28 3.75
C MET A 366 3.12 6.85 2.93
N TRP A 367 3.40 7.38 1.74
CA TRP A 367 2.37 7.92 0.86
C TRP A 367 2.81 7.91 -0.59
N THR A 368 1.85 8.12 -1.48
CA THR A 368 2.06 8.22 -2.93
C THR A 368 2.23 9.69 -3.32
N SER A 369 3.28 10.06 -4.05
CA SER A 369 3.59 11.46 -4.36
C SER A 369 4.14 11.69 -5.77
N LYS A 370 3.86 12.87 -6.33
CA LYS A 370 4.48 13.39 -7.57
C LYS A 370 5.78 14.16 -7.34
N ARG A 371 6.34 14.10 -6.13
CA ARG A 371 7.57 14.82 -5.79
C ARG A 371 8.84 14.24 -6.43
N SER A 372 8.76 13.10 -7.11
CA SER A 372 9.86 12.50 -7.89
C SER A 372 10.49 13.50 -8.86
N LYS A 373 11.80 13.37 -9.11
CA LYS A 373 12.54 14.26 -10.02
C LYS A 373 11.96 14.29 -11.45
N ASP A 374 11.50 13.14 -11.93
CA ASP A 374 10.87 12.96 -13.25
C ASP A 374 9.35 13.24 -13.25
N LYS A 375 8.80 13.68 -12.10
CA LYS A 375 7.36 13.95 -11.88
C LYS A 375 6.45 12.73 -12.03
N THR A 376 7.01 11.52 -12.07
CA THR A 376 6.23 10.29 -11.92
C THR A 376 5.68 10.18 -10.50
N THR A 377 4.54 9.51 -10.37
CA THR A 377 3.93 9.27 -9.06
C THR A 377 4.58 8.04 -8.45
N GLN A 378 5.20 8.15 -7.27
CA GLN A 378 5.94 7.08 -6.62
C GLN A 378 5.62 7.00 -5.12
N VAL A 379 6.06 5.95 -4.45
CA VAL A 379 5.92 5.78 -3.01
C VAL A 379 7.06 6.49 -2.29
N PHE A 380 6.73 7.26 -1.26
CA PHE A 380 7.65 7.97 -0.37
C PHE A 380 7.40 7.57 1.08
N LEU A 381 8.45 7.68 1.89
CA LEU A 381 8.44 7.42 3.32
C LEU A 381 9.04 8.61 4.06
N ALA A 382 8.53 8.91 5.25
CA ALA A 382 9.13 9.86 6.17
C ALA A 382 8.96 9.39 7.60
N LYS A 383 9.83 9.88 8.48
CA LYS A 383 9.55 9.87 9.92
C LYS A 383 8.40 10.83 10.19
N PHE A 384 7.44 10.38 10.98
CA PHE A 384 6.26 11.11 11.37
C PHE A 384 6.33 11.50 12.84
N LYS A 385 5.90 12.71 13.14
CA LYS A 385 5.52 13.16 14.48
C LYS A 385 4.25 13.99 14.36
N PHE A 386 3.46 13.98 15.42
CA PHE A 386 2.28 14.83 15.48
C PHE A 386 2.66 16.32 15.37
N PRO A 387 1.97 17.11 14.52
CA PRO A 387 2.12 18.55 14.50
C PRO A 387 1.69 19.14 15.86
N LYS A 388 2.28 20.27 16.24
CA LYS A 388 1.97 20.92 17.52
C LYS A 388 0.47 21.27 17.59
N GLY A 389 -0.21 20.77 18.62
CA GLY A 389 -1.61 21.09 18.88
C GLY A 389 -2.65 20.22 18.18
N SER A 390 -2.22 19.14 17.49
CA SER A 390 -3.13 18.10 16.98
C SER A 390 -3.81 17.30 18.09
#